data_AF-A0A6N8HKQ2-F1
#
_entry.id   AF-A0A6N8HKQ2-F1
#
_cell.length_a   1.000
_cell.length_b   1.000
_cell.length_c   1.000
_cell.angle_alpha   90.00
_cell.angle_beta   90.00
_cell.angle_gamma   90.00
#
_symmetry.space_group_name_H-M   'P 1'
#
loop_
_entity.id
_entity.type
_entity.pdbx_description
1 polymer ?
#
loop_
_entity_poly.entity_id
_entity_poly.type
_entity_poly.pdbx_seq_one_letter_code
_entity_poly.pdbx_strand_id
1 'polypeptide(L)'
;MIQPKLKNEHGMTLVELLAALALFSIVIVLGGSLISSMSSSEKSVSGDISLQQKTNVLMSEMREAYYSGTGVGDLYVDLEALGLSVQGTEIKNDGKFLNIKNNYIEGVNFEKPLSVKLTTSAGPQEVTVESTWKQTDKKEISLQKSRKAQPPKLEDYEWGKEIDELPCDSDGNVKWSGKKYEKNCKPKKKHHNINGALWITNDMKEPDVNNKKHYDIKIEKDLFSDEEFETEEHWSILVGKSAIFHEEVDLEDHSRLEIIENAFFIGKEGEDNDDAEVELEKKAKLIIRKSAFFHGDVEVGEDDNAGAEIKIEGNGTFNKDLVLDKNSEVFITQNGFFYGALEIENNASINIFQDAKFKKTDDYDIAGTICVEGEVSPSNFIYEVSKKCKNK
;
A
#
# COMPACT_ATOMS: atom_id res chain seq x y z
N MET A 1 -61.72 -41.92 12.55
CA MET A 1 -60.61 -42.67 11.91
C MET A 1 -60.78 -42.53 10.41
N ILE A 2 -60.01 -41.66 9.77
CA ILE A 2 -60.03 -41.43 8.33
C ILE A 2 -58.58 -41.60 7.88
N GLN A 3 -58.28 -42.68 7.16
CA GLN A 3 -56.97 -42.86 6.53
C GLN A 3 -56.96 -42.10 5.20
N PRO A 4 -55.99 -41.19 4.95
CA PRO A 4 -55.86 -40.56 3.65
C PRO A 4 -55.35 -41.59 2.64
N LYS A 5 -56.12 -41.79 1.56
CA LYS A 5 -55.67 -42.52 0.37
C LYS A 5 -54.59 -41.67 -0.32
N LEU A 6 -53.34 -42.12 -0.26
CA LEU A 6 -52.29 -41.62 -1.15
C LEU A 6 -52.60 -42.10 -2.57
N LYS A 7 -53.20 -41.21 -3.38
CA LYS A 7 -53.32 -41.40 -4.83
C LYS A 7 -51.94 -41.15 -5.45
N ASN A 8 -51.20 -42.24 -5.67
CA ASN A 8 -50.00 -42.21 -6.49
C ASN A 8 -50.42 -42.38 -7.96
N GLU A 9 -50.95 -41.31 -8.54
CA GLU A 9 -51.28 -41.23 -9.96
C GLU A 9 -50.11 -40.53 -10.65
N HIS A 10 -49.11 -41.29 -11.10
CA HIS A 10 -48.23 -41.10 -12.27
C HIS A 10 -46.99 -41.96 -12.03
N GLY A 11 -47.14 -43.28 -12.27
CA GLY A 11 -45.99 -44.16 -12.34
C GLY A 11 -45.11 -43.71 -13.50
N MET A 12 -43.92 -43.22 -13.20
CA MET A 12 -42.92 -42.84 -14.19
C MET A 12 -42.77 -44.01 -15.16
N THR A 13 -43.06 -43.78 -16.43
CA THR A 13 -43.03 -44.85 -17.41
C THR A 13 -41.58 -45.30 -17.58
N LEU A 14 -41.36 -46.60 -17.81
CA LEU A 14 -40.01 -47.16 -17.94
C LEU A 14 -39.19 -46.45 -19.04
N VAL A 15 -39.87 -45.89 -20.05
CA VAL A 15 -39.28 -45.09 -21.11
C VAL A 15 -38.77 -43.74 -20.60
N GLU A 16 -39.51 -43.05 -19.73
CA GLU A 16 -39.06 -41.78 -19.11
C GLU A 16 -37.86 -41.98 -18.20
N LEU A 17 -37.83 -43.09 -17.44
CA LEU A 17 -36.67 -43.43 -16.61
C LEU A 17 -35.43 -43.66 -17.48
N LEU A 18 -35.58 -44.36 -18.60
CA LEU A 18 -34.49 -44.69 -19.51
C LEU A 18 -33.99 -43.44 -20.25
N ALA A 19 -34.89 -42.55 -20.66
CA ALA A 19 -34.55 -41.25 -21.23
C ALA A 19 -33.81 -40.35 -20.21
N ALA A 20 -34.27 -40.32 -18.95
CA ALA A 20 -33.61 -39.57 -17.89
C ALA A 20 -32.19 -40.09 -17.61
N LEU A 21 -31.99 -41.42 -17.58
CA LEU A 21 -30.66 -42.02 -17.40
C LEU A 21 -29.72 -41.75 -18.59
N ALA A 22 -30.24 -41.78 -19.83
CA ALA A 22 -29.47 -41.43 -21.02
C ALA A 22 -29.06 -39.94 -21.00
N LEU A 23 -29.96 -39.05 -20.59
CA LEU A 23 -29.68 -37.62 -20.49
C LEU A 23 -28.68 -37.34 -19.36
N PHE A 24 -28.82 -38.02 -18.23
CA PHE A 24 -27.91 -37.90 -17.08
C PHE A 24 -26.49 -38.38 -17.41
N SER A 25 -26.34 -39.48 -18.16
CA SER A 25 -25.04 -39.96 -18.61
C SER A 25 -24.36 -39.01 -19.59
N ILE A 26 -25.11 -38.36 -20.49
CA ILE A 26 -24.58 -37.29 -21.36
C ILE A 26 -24.08 -36.10 -20.52
N VAL A 27 -24.85 -35.67 -19.52
CA VAL A 27 -24.46 -34.56 -18.63
C VAL A 27 -23.19 -34.89 -17.84
N ILE A 28 -23.04 -36.11 -17.34
CA ILE A 28 -21.82 -36.55 -16.65
C ILE A 28 -20.61 -36.52 -17.58
N VAL A 29 -20.74 -37.01 -18.81
CA VAL A 29 -19.62 -37.02 -19.79
C VAL A 29 -19.22 -35.61 -20.20
N LEU A 30 -20.19 -34.72 -20.43
CA LEU A 30 -19.93 -33.32 -20.76
C LEU A 30 -19.31 -32.56 -19.57
N GLY A 31 -19.81 -32.79 -18.36
CA GLY A 31 -19.26 -32.21 -17.13
C GLY A 31 -17.84 -32.68 -16.84
N GLY A 32 -17.57 -33.98 -16.99
CA GLY A 32 -16.22 -34.55 -16.82
C GLY A 32 -15.21 -34.01 -17.84
N SER A 33 -15.64 -33.78 -19.08
CA SER A 33 -14.80 -33.21 -20.13
C SER A 33 -14.40 -31.76 -19.83
N LEU A 34 -15.33 -30.94 -19.33
CA LEU A 34 -15.06 -29.56 -18.93
C LEU A 34 -14.10 -29.47 -17.74
N ILE A 35 -14.32 -30.27 -16.69
CA ILE A 35 -13.44 -30.30 -15.51
C ILE A 35 -12.02 -30.75 -15.89
N SER A 36 -11.90 -31.76 -16.74
CA SER A 36 -10.59 -32.24 -17.25
C SER A 36 -9.88 -31.17 -18.07
N SER A 37 -10.61 -30.40 -18.90
CA SER A 37 -10.04 -29.30 -19.68
C SER A 37 -9.53 -28.14 -18.81
N MET A 38 -10.26 -27.77 -17.75
CA MET A 38 -9.82 -26.74 -16.80
C MET A 38 -8.57 -27.18 -16.04
N SER A 39 -8.54 -28.41 -15.52
CA SER A 39 -7.37 -28.94 -14.79
C SER A 39 -6.12 -29.05 -15.66
N SER A 40 -6.29 -29.37 -16.96
CA SER A 40 -5.18 -29.43 -17.91
C SER A 40 -4.66 -28.04 -18.26
N SER A 41 -5.55 -27.04 -18.34
CA SER A 41 -5.18 -25.65 -18.62
C SER A 41 -4.45 -24.97 -17.44
N GLU A 42 -4.85 -25.24 -16.20
CA GLU A 42 -4.18 -24.71 -15.01
C GLU A 42 -2.73 -25.21 -14.88
N LYS A 43 -2.48 -26.48 -15.20
CA LYS A 43 -1.12 -27.05 -15.17
C LYS A 43 -0.19 -26.42 -16.21
N SER A 44 -0.70 -26.12 -17.41
CA SER A 44 0.08 -25.43 -18.44
C SER A 44 0.39 -23.99 -18.03
N VAL A 45 -0.62 -23.25 -17.56
CA VAL A 45 -0.47 -21.83 -17.17
C VAL A 45 0.42 -21.67 -15.94
N SER A 46 0.31 -22.56 -14.94
CA SER A 46 1.18 -22.55 -13.76
C SER A 46 2.64 -22.86 -14.12
N GLY A 47 2.87 -23.78 -15.06
CA GLY A 47 4.20 -24.08 -15.59
C GLY A 47 4.83 -22.88 -16.31
N ASP A 48 4.05 -22.21 -17.16
CA ASP A 48 4.51 -21.05 -17.93
C ASP A 48 4.89 -19.86 -17.03
N ILE A 49 4.07 -19.57 -16.01
CA ILE A 49 4.35 -18.50 -15.03
C ILE A 49 5.63 -18.82 -14.24
N SER A 50 5.80 -20.07 -13.80
CA SER A 50 6.99 -20.50 -13.06
C SER A 50 8.25 -20.39 -13.92
N LEU A 51 8.20 -20.84 -15.18
CA LEU A 51 9.33 -20.76 -16.11
C LEU A 51 9.71 -19.30 -16.40
N GLN A 52 8.73 -18.44 -16.67
CA GLN A 52 9.00 -17.01 -16.92
C GLN A 52 9.62 -16.32 -15.70
N GLN A 53 9.13 -16.61 -14.49
CA GLN A 53 9.70 -16.08 -13.25
C GLN A 53 11.15 -16.52 -13.06
N LYS A 54 11.45 -17.82 -13.19
CA LYS A 54 12.82 -18.35 -13.07
C LYS A 54 13.76 -17.75 -14.11
N THR A 55 13.27 -17.55 -15.34
CA THR A 55 14.05 -16.92 -16.42
C THR A 55 14.35 -15.45 -16.10
N ASN A 56 13.40 -14.72 -15.51
CA ASN A 56 13.59 -13.35 -15.08
C ASN A 56 14.56 -13.23 -13.91
N VAL A 57 14.54 -14.17 -12.96
CA VAL A 57 15.50 -14.26 -11.86
C VAL A 57 16.91 -14.45 -12.42
N LEU A 58 17.11 -15.43 -13.30
CA LEU A 58 18.38 -15.67 -13.98
C LEU A 58 18.90 -14.42 -14.71
N MET A 59 18.03 -13.76 -15.48
CA MET A 59 18.37 -12.52 -16.20
C MET A 59 18.70 -11.34 -15.26
N SER A 60 18.25 -11.38 -14.02
CA SER A 60 18.56 -10.37 -13.01
C SER A 60 19.89 -10.66 -12.33
N GLU A 61 20.13 -11.92 -11.95
CA GLU A 61 21.42 -12.38 -11.37
C GLU A 61 22.57 -12.17 -12.36
N MET A 62 22.40 -12.54 -13.63
CA MET A 62 23.40 -12.31 -14.67
C MET A 62 23.69 -10.81 -14.86
N ARG A 63 22.67 -9.96 -14.77
CA ARG A 63 22.81 -8.51 -14.91
C ARG A 63 23.58 -7.92 -13.74
N GLU A 64 23.32 -8.38 -12.52
CA GLU A 64 24.07 -7.99 -11.32
C GLU A 64 25.54 -8.44 -11.39
N ALA A 65 25.79 -9.69 -11.82
CA ALA A 65 27.14 -10.19 -12.06
C ALA A 65 27.88 -9.36 -13.12
N TYR A 66 27.19 -8.95 -14.20
CA TYR A 66 27.75 -8.06 -15.21
C TYR A 66 28.13 -6.68 -14.65
N TYR A 67 27.28 -6.08 -13.81
CA TYR A 67 27.56 -4.76 -13.23
C TYR A 67 28.64 -4.77 -12.15
N SER A 68 28.92 -5.92 -11.53
CA SER A 68 30.02 -6.08 -10.57
C SER A 68 31.37 -6.41 -11.23
N GLY A 69 31.35 -6.90 -12.48
CA GLY A 69 32.57 -7.19 -13.25
C GLY A 69 33.35 -5.93 -13.68
N THR A 70 34.65 -6.10 -13.93
CA THR A 70 35.52 -5.04 -14.49
C THR A 70 36.47 -5.63 -15.53
N GLY A 71 36.85 -4.83 -16.54
CA GLY A 71 37.74 -5.27 -17.62
C GLY A 71 37.15 -6.41 -18.47
N VAL A 72 37.99 -7.42 -18.77
CA VAL A 72 37.59 -8.63 -19.52
C VAL A 72 37.68 -9.83 -18.58
N GLY A 73 36.60 -10.62 -18.47
CA GLY A 73 36.55 -11.81 -17.64
C GLY A 73 35.35 -12.70 -17.94
N ASP A 74 35.04 -13.60 -17.03
CA ASP A 74 33.98 -14.59 -17.20
C ASP A 74 32.75 -14.21 -16.35
N LEU A 75 31.55 -14.36 -16.91
CA LEU A 75 30.29 -14.10 -16.21
C LEU A 75 29.64 -15.43 -15.83
N TYR A 76 29.45 -15.66 -14.53
CA TYR A 76 28.82 -16.88 -14.03
C TYR A 76 27.31 -16.89 -14.26
N VAL A 77 26.77 -18.07 -14.59
CA VAL A 77 25.35 -18.32 -14.91
C VAL A 77 24.92 -19.63 -14.26
N ASP A 78 24.22 -19.57 -13.13
CA ASP A 78 23.78 -20.78 -12.41
C ASP A 78 22.48 -21.37 -12.98
N LEU A 79 22.60 -22.12 -14.07
CA LEU A 79 21.46 -22.77 -14.72
C LEU A 79 20.91 -23.94 -13.92
N GLU A 80 21.80 -24.65 -13.19
CA GLU A 80 21.45 -25.87 -12.46
C GLU A 80 20.64 -25.56 -11.21
N ALA A 81 21.00 -24.52 -10.44
CA ALA A 81 20.26 -24.14 -9.24
C ALA A 81 18.80 -23.77 -9.53
N LEU A 82 18.51 -23.22 -10.71
CA LEU A 82 17.15 -22.84 -11.11
C LEU A 82 16.36 -23.99 -11.75
N GLY A 83 17.02 -25.12 -12.06
CA GLY A 83 16.43 -26.26 -12.76
C GLY A 83 15.99 -25.90 -14.18
N LEU A 84 16.75 -25.03 -14.86
CA LEU A 84 16.46 -24.56 -16.22
C LEU A 84 17.35 -25.26 -17.24
N SER A 85 16.80 -25.56 -18.42
CA SER A 85 17.60 -25.97 -19.57
C SER A 85 17.64 -24.86 -20.61
N VAL A 86 18.81 -24.56 -21.16
CA VAL A 86 18.99 -23.51 -22.17
C VAL A 86 18.89 -24.14 -23.56
N GLN A 87 17.88 -23.74 -24.32
CA GLN A 87 17.65 -24.23 -25.69
C GLN A 87 18.35 -23.35 -26.74
N GLY A 88 18.47 -22.05 -26.46
CA GLY A 88 19.09 -21.10 -27.37
C GLY A 88 19.67 -19.91 -26.63
N THR A 89 20.86 -19.47 -27.06
CA THR A 89 21.51 -18.24 -26.58
C THR A 89 22.05 -17.45 -27.75
N GLU A 90 21.76 -16.15 -27.75
CA GLU A 90 22.49 -15.17 -28.54
C GLU A 90 23.04 -14.13 -27.57
N ILE A 91 24.30 -14.28 -27.19
CA ILE A 91 24.99 -13.33 -26.32
C ILE A 91 26.00 -12.57 -27.17
N LYS A 92 25.90 -11.24 -27.20
CA LYS A 92 26.80 -10.36 -27.95
C LYS A 92 27.45 -9.36 -27.01
N ASN A 93 28.78 -9.26 -27.09
CA ASN A 93 29.55 -8.27 -26.36
C ASN A 93 30.64 -7.71 -27.28
N ASP A 94 30.71 -6.38 -27.38
CA ASP A 94 31.65 -5.69 -28.29
C ASP A 94 31.55 -6.21 -29.76
N GLY A 95 30.33 -6.51 -30.21
CA GLY A 95 30.06 -7.03 -31.56
C GLY A 95 30.45 -8.49 -31.79
N LYS A 96 31.00 -9.20 -30.78
CA LYS A 96 31.35 -10.62 -30.85
C LYS A 96 30.27 -11.47 -30.19
N PHE A 97 29.95 -12.61 -30.80
CA PHE A 97 29.10 -13.62 -30.16
C PHE A 97 29.92 -14.38 -29.10
N LEU A 98 29.35 -14.54 -27.92
CA LEU A 98 29.91 -15.29 -26.81
C LEU A 98 29.09 -16.57 -26.59
N ASN A 99 29.74 -17.60 -26.07
CA ASN A 99 29.11 -18.89 -25.77
C ASN A 99 29.13 -19.16 -24.26
N ILE A 100 28.15 -19.91 -23.79
CA ILE A 100 28.14 -20.44 -22.42
C ILE A 100 28.92 -21.75 -22.40
N LYS A 101 29.91 -21.88 -21.51
CA LYS A 101 30.61 -23.13 -21.21
C LYS A 101 30.74 -23.31 -19.70
N ASN A 102 30.44 -24.51 -19.20
CA ASN A 102 30.59 -24.85 -17.78
C ASN A 102 29.95 -23.80 -16.83
N ASN A 103 28.77 -23.28 -17.17
CA ASN A 103 28.07 -22.23 -16.41
C ASN A 103 28.76 -20.86 -16.42
N TYR A 104 29.61 -20.57 -17.41
CA TYR A 104 30.22 -19.25 -17.61
C TYR A 104 30.04 -18.75 -19.04
N ILE A 105 29.81 -17.46 -19.19
CA ILE A 105 30.01 -16.73 -20.45
C ILE A 105 31.46 -16.26 -20.46
N GLU A 106 32.28 -16.89 -21.29
CA GLU A 106 33.72 -16.60 -21.34
C GLU A 106 34.01 -15.30 -22.11
N GLY A 107 34.96 -14.51 -21.61
CA GLY A 107 35.50 -13.35 -22.33
C GLY A 107 34.55 -12.16 -22.48
N VAL A 108 33.67 -11.95 -21.51
CA VAL A 108 32.83 -10.75 -21.40
C VAL A 108 33.71 -9.55 -21.11
N ASN A 109 33.62 -8.52 -21.95
CA ASN A 109 34.12 -7.17 -21.67
C ASN A 109 33.03 -6.38 -20.94
N PHE A 110 33.21 -6.21 -19.64
CA PHE A 110 32.25 -5.54 -18.74
C PHE A 110 32.12 -4.03 -19.02
N GLU A 111 33.04 -3.44 -19.78
CA GLU A 111 33.03 -2.02 -20.16
C GLU A 111 32.24 -1.76 -21.47
N LYS A 112 31.79 -2.82 -22.15
CA LYS A 112 31.06 -2.75 -23.42
C LYS A 112 29.67 -3.32 -23.26
N PRO A 113 28.63 -2.76 -23.92
CA PRO A 113 27.28 -3.30 -23.83
C PRO A 113 27.22 -4.81 -24.09
N LEU A 114 26.52 -5.53 -23.23
CA LEU A 114 26.24 -6.96 -23.32
C LEU A 114 24.77 -7.15 -23.71
N SER A 115 24.51 -7.57 -24.93
CA SER A 115 23.18 -7.96 -25.38
C SER A 115 22.98 -9.46 -25.14
N VAL A 116 21.91 -9.82 -24.44
CA VAL A 116 21.58 -11.21 -24.08
C VAL A 116 20.18 -11.51 -24.57
N LYS A 117 20.07 -12.52 -25.42
CA LYS A 117 18.82 -13.18 -25.76
C LYS A 117 18.91 -14.63 -25.32
N LEU A 118 18.07 -15.00 -24.37
CA LEU A 118 18.11 -16.28 -23.69
C LEU A 118 16.78 -16.99 -23.87
N THR A 119 16.82 -18.21 -24.42
CA THR A 119 15.67 -19.11 -24.53
C THR A 119 15.85 -20.29 -23.58
N THR A 120 15.03 -20.35 -22.54
CA THR A 120 15.02 -21.42 -21.54
C THR A 120 13.81 -22.31 -21.72
N SER A 121 13.92 -23.58 -21.36
CA SER A 121 12.80 -24.52 -21.35
C SER A 121 12.72 -25.35 -20.08
N ALA A 122 11.49 -25.74 -19.75
CA ALA A 122 11.14 -26.72 -18.75
C ALA A 122 10.14 -27.71 -19.37
N GLY A 123 10.64 -28.81 -19.94
CA GLY A 123 9.83 -29.74 -20.72
C GLY A 123 9.50 -29.18 -22.11
N PRO A 124 8.23 -29.17 -22.56
CA PRO A 124 7.84 -28.66 -23.88
C PRO A 124 7.66 -27.14 -23.95
N GLN A 125 7.70 -26.45 -22.82
CA GLN A 125 7.50 -25.00 -22.73
C GLN A 125 8.83 -24.27 -22.89
N GLU A 126 8.82 -23.18 -23.66
CA GLU A 126 9.98 -22.32 -23.89
C GLU A 126 9.63 -20.86 -23.61
N VAL A 127 10.55 -20.13 -22.96
CA VAL A 127 10.46 -18.68 -22.74
C VAL A 127 11.71 -18.03 -23.30
N THR A 128 11.53 -16.95 -24.08
CA THR A 128 12.65 -16.15 -24.60
C THR A 128 12.62 -14.76 -23.97
N VAL A 129 13.72 -14.37 -23.34
CA VAL A 129 13.91 -13.01 -22.79
C VAL A 129 15.09 -12.36 -23.50
N GLU A 130 14.92 -11.08 -23.85
CA GLU A 130 15.96 -10.29 -24.52
C GLU A 130 16.22 -8.99 -23.74
N SER A 131 17.50 -8.66 -23.55
CA SER A 131 17.92 -7.44 -22.86
C SER A 131 19.28 -6.98 -23.35
N THR A 132 19.63 -5.71 -23.12
CA THR A 132 20.98 -5.18 -23.33
C THR A 132 21.42 -4.41 -22.11
N TRP A 133 22.54 -4.81 -21.53
CA TRP A 133 23.13 -4.20 -20.34
C TRP A 133 24.32 -3.36 -20.76
N LYS A 134 24.46 -2.18 -20.18
CA LYS A 134 25.59 -1.30 -20.43
C LYS A 134 26.08 -0.82 -19.09
N GLN A 135 27.37 -0.99 -18.79
CA GLN A 135 27.96 -0.21 -17.70
C GLN A 135 27.83 1.23 -18.14
N THR A 136 26.87 1.94 -17.54
CA THR A 136 26.99 3.38 -17.47
C THR A 136 28.29 3.60 -16.72
N ASP A 137 29.21 4.37 -17.32
CA ASP A 137 30.19 5.13 -16.52
C ASP A 137 29.43 5.62 -15.29
N LYS A 138 30.05 5.63 -14.11
CA LYS A 138 29.50 6.32 -12.94
C LYS A 138 29.34 7.81 -13.28
N LYS A 139 28.42 8.16 -14.19
CA LYS A 139 27.55 9.28 -14.02
C LYS A 139 26.97 8.97 -12.67
N GLU A 140 27.47 9.67 -11.67
CA GLU A 140 26.62 10.05 -10.56
C GLU A 140 25.33 10.52 -11.23
N ILE A 141 24.37 9.61 -11.31
CA ILE A 141 22.99 10.01 -11.18
C ILE A 141 23.05 10.60 -9.78
N SER A 142 23.38 11.89 -9.71
CA SER A 142 22.93 12.74 -8.65
C SER A 142 21.43 12.65 -8.82
N LEU A 143 20.85 11.57 -8.27
CA LEU A 143 19.52 11.58 -7.74
C LEU A 143 19.60 12.84 -6.91
N GLN A 144 19.03 13.94 -7.43
CA GLN A 144 18.81 15.11 -6.63
C GLN A 144 18.07 14.53 -5.45
N LYS A 145 18.78 14.35 -4.33
CA LYS A 145 18.23 13.73 -3.12
C LYS A 145 16.93 14.46 -2.97
N SER A 146 15.82 13.75 -3.21
CA SER A 146 14.50 14.31 -2.99
C SER A 146 14.61 14.94 -1.61
N ARG A 147 14.52 16.27 -1.55
CA ARG A 147 14.73 16.97 -0.29
C ARG A 147 13.68 16.39 0.62
N LYS A 148 14.11 15.50 1.52
CA LYS A 148 13.22 14.87 2.48
C LYS A 148 12.43 16.01 3.11
N ALA A 149 11.11 15.90 3.08
CA ALA A 149 10.26 16.89 3.72
C ALA A 149 10.77 17.02 5.16
N GLN A 150 11.08 18.24 5.57
CA GLN A 150 11.46 18.52 6.94
C GLN A 150 10.21 18.99 7.68
N PRO A 151 10.00 18.52 8.92
CA PRO A 151 8.93 19.06 9.75
C PRO A 151 9.12 20.57 9.91
N PRO A 152 8.04 21.38 9.86
CA PRO A 152 8.13 22.79 10.24
C PRO A 152 8.62 22.91 11.69
N LYS A 153 9.31 24.00 12.02
CA LYS A 153 9.86 24.18 13.37
C LYS A 153 9.05 25.21 14.15
N LEU A 154 8.81 24.95 15.43
CA LEU A 154 8.13 25.90 16.31
C LEU A 154 8.87 27.25 16.38
N GLU A 155 10.21 27.25 16.29
CA GLU A 155 11.01 28.48 16.34
C GLU A 155 10.89 29.36 15.09
N ASP A 156 10.32 28.85 13.99
CA ASP A 156 10.07 29.63 12.77
C ASP A 156 8.88 30.60 12.93
N TYR A 157 8.21 30.57 14.09
CA TYR A 157 6.99 31.30 14.39
C TYR A 157 7.14 32.22 15.61
N GLU A 158 6.69 33.46 15.45
CA GLU A 158 6.50 34.38 16.58
C GLU A 158 5.15 34.07 17.23
N TRP A 159 5.19 33.45 18.41
CA TRP A 159 4.00 33.07 19.16
C TRP A 159 3.56 34.18 20.12
N GLY A 160 2.26 34.45 20.17
CA GLY A 160 1.66 35.25 21.22
C GLY A 160 1.69 34.54 22.59
N LYS A 161 1.11 35.19 23.60
CA LYS A 161 0.82 34.50 24.86
C LYS A 161 -0.16 33.36 24.59
N GLU A 162 0.03 32.25 25.30
CA GLU A 162 -0.94 31.17 25.29
C GLU A 162 -2.31 31.68 25.77
N ILE A 163 -3.36 31.30 25.03
CA ILE A 163 -4.75 31.63 25.33
C ILE A 163 -5.54 30.37 25.65
N ASP A 164 -6.56 30.50 26.50
CA ASP A 164 -7.41 29.35 26.87
C ASP A 164 -8.57 29.12 25.90
N GLU A 165 -8.97 30.14 25.15
CA GLU A 165 -10.14 30.11 24.27
C GLU A 165 -9.72 30.33 22.82
N LEU A 166 -9.97 29.36 21.94
CA LEU A 166 -9.66 29.45 20.52
C LEU A 166 -10.52 30.55 19.88
N PRO A 167 -9.93 31.61 19.31
CA PRO A 167 -10.67 32.72 18.74
C PRO A 167 -11.41 32.30 17.47
N CYS A 168 -12.51 32.96 17.15
CA CYS A 168 -13.22 32.74 15.88
C CYS A 168 -12.39 33.17 14.67
N ASP A 169 -11.63 34.24 14.79
CA ASP A 169 -10.76 34.76 13.74
C ASP A 169 -9.44 35.24 14.35
N SER A 170 -8.32 34.94 13.69
CA SER A 170 -7.00 35.47 14.07
C SER A 170 -6.20 35.84 12.82
N ASP A 171 -5.63 37.05 12.80
CA ASP A 171 -4.72 37.50 11.75
C ASP A 171 -3.29 36.96 11.90
N GLY A 172 -2.97 36.36 13.04
CA GLY A 172 -1.62 35.91 13.39
C GLY A 172 -1.57 34.47 13.90
N ASN A 173 -0.37 34.07 14.33
CA ASN A 173 -0.15 32.76 14.93
C ASN A 173 -0.86 32.68 16.29
N VAL A 174 -1.47 31.55 16.58
CA VAL A 174 -2.21 31.32 17.82
C VAL A 174 -1.57 30.18 18.58
N LYS A 175 -1.17 30.45 19.82
CA LYS A 175 -0.79 29.42 20.79
C LYS A 175 -1.98 29.20 21.72
N TRP A 176 -2.60 28.03 21.68
CA TRP A 176 -3.86 27.71 22.34
C TRP A 176 -3.71 26.50 23.26
N SER A 177 -4.29 26.60 24.46
CA SER A 177 -4.15 25.56 25.48
C SER A 177 -5.08 24.34 25.28
N GLY A 178 -5.87 24.25 24.20
CA GLY A 178 -6.77 23.12 23.95
C GLY A 178 -8.08 23.14 24.76
N LYS A 179 -8.25 24.06 25.70
CA LYS A 179 -9.31 23.95 26.74
C LYS A 179 -10.70 24.42 26.33
N LYS A 180 -10.82 25.52 25.58
CA LYS A 180 -12.10 26.17 25.30
C LYS A 180 -12.16 26.71 23.88
N TYR A 181 -13.38 26.78 23.36
CA TYR A 181 -13.71 27.38 22.07
C TYR A 181 -14.55 28.63 22.28
N GLU A 182 -14.27 29.67 21.49
CA GLU A 182 -15.09 30.87 21.52
C GLU A 182 -16.55 30.57 21.19
N LYS A 183 -17.45 30.86 22.14
CA LYS A 183 -18.86 30.44 22.04
C LYS A 183 -19.67 31.20 20.98
N ASN A 184 -19.20 32.37 20.56
CA ASN A 184 -19.99 33.36 19.80
C ASN A 184 -19.51 33.58 18.37
N CYS A 185 -18.91 32.59 17.72
CA CYS A 185 -18.55 32.67 16.31
C CYS A 185 -19.79 32.84 15.43
N LYS A 186 -19.81 33.91 14.62
CA LYS A 186 -20.87 34.18 13.66
C LYS A 186 -20.42 33.73 12.27
N PRO A 187 -21.28 33.08 11.47
CA PRO A 187 -22.72 32.82 11.71
C PRO A 187 -23.04 31.38 12.12
N LYS A 188 -23.68 31.14 13.28
CA LYS A 188 -24.30 29.89 13.83
C LYS A 188 -23.48 28.58 13.81
N LYS A 189 -22.74 28.28 12.74
CA LYS A 189 -21.64 27.32 12.68
C LYS A 189 -20.42 27.93 13.35
N LYS A 190 -19.74 27.14 14.18
CA LYS A 190 -18.52 27.55 14.86
C LYS A 190 -17.35 27.42 13.89
N HIS A 191 -17.22 28.44 13.04
CA HIS A 191 -16.09 28.60 12.14
C HIS A 191 -14.96 29.30 12.90
N HIS A 192 -13.79 28.67 12.91
CA HIS A 192 -12.55 29.25 13.43
C HIS A 192 -11.58 29.42 12.27
N ASN A 193 -11.16 30.65 11.96
CA ASN A 193 -10.24 30.95 10.87
C ASN A 193 -8.96 31.62 11.39
N ILE A 194 -7.86 30.88 11.33
CA ILE A 194 -6.55 31.30 11.80
C ILE A 194 -5.66 31.56 10.58
N ASN A 195 -5.39 32.84 10.27
CA ASN A 195 -4.53 33.25 9.15
C ASN A 195 -3.03 32.94 9.39
N GLY A 196 -2.68 32.58 10.64
CA GLY A 196 -1.35 32.15 11.04
C GLY A 196 -1.21 30.63 11.19
N ALA A 197 -0.19 30.23 11.96
CA ALA A 197 -0.06 28.86 12.45
C ALA A 197 -0.86 28.67 13.75
N LEU A 198 -1.26 27.43 14.04
CA LEU A 198 -1.90 27.05 15.29
C LEU A 198 -1.01 26.08 16.05
N TRP A 199 -0.75 26.37 17.33
CA TRP A 199 -0.05 25.49 18.25
C TRP A 199 -0.95 25.14 19.43
N ILE A 200 -1.26 23.86 19.57
CA ILE A 200 -2.09 23.27 20.62
C ILE A 200 -1.16 22.66 21.68
N THR A 201 -1.25 23.13 22.93
CA THR A 201 -0.33 22.74 24.01
C THR A 201 -0.91 21.82 25.08
N ASN A 202 -2.21 21.53 25.05
CA ASN A 202 -2.78 20.45 25.86
C ASN A 202 -3.81 19.70 25.00
N ASP A 203 -4.28 18.56 25.50
CA ASP A 203 -5.30 17.73 24.87
C ASP A 203 -6.48 18.57 24.39
N MET A 204 -6.89 18.33 23.16
CA MET A 204 -7.99 19.05 22.55
C MET A 204 -9.32 18.54 23.10
N LYS A 205 -9.75 19.07 24.25
CA LYS A 205 -10.93 18.52 24.94
C LYS A 205 -12.25 18.78 24.21
N GLU A 206 -13.14 17.80 24.29
CA GLU A 206 -14.51 17.85 23.80
C GLU A 206 -15.25 19.14 24.25
N PRO A 207 -15.85 19.88 23.32
CA PRO A 207 -16.66 21.03 23.67
C PRO A 207 -18.07 20.64 24.09
N ASP A 208 -18.29 20.37 25.38
CA ASP A 208 -19.60 20.16 26.04
C ASP A 208 -20.58 19.26 25.25
N VAL A 209 -20.47 17.95 25.50
CA VAL A 209 -21.22 16.77 25.01
C VAL A 209 -22.69 16.97 24.66
N ASN A 210 -23.35 17.94 25.29
CA ASN A 210 -24.77 18.21 25.06
C ASN A 210 -25.05 18.90 23.71
N ASN A 211 -24.03 19.17 22.89
CA ASN A 211 -24.18 19.98 21.69
C ASN A 211 -23.38 19.36 20.53
N LYS A 212 -23.97 18.37 19.85
CA LYS A 212 -23.56 17.82 18.54
C LYS A 212 -23.41 18.94 17.49
N LYS A 213 -22.34 19.71 17.58
CA LYS A 213 -22.07 20.89 16.78
C LYS A 213 -20.95 20.56 15.83
N HIS A 214 -21.17 20.91 14.57
CA HIS A 214 -20.13 20.93 13.55
C HIS A 214 -19.13 22.05 13.88
N TYR A 215 -17.85 21.69 14.00
CA TYR A 215 -16.74 22.63 14.09
C TYR A 215 -15.99 22.64 12.77
N ASP A 216 -15.80 23.84 12.24
CA ASP A 216 -15.06 24.06 11.00
C ASP A 216 -13.83 24.91 11.36
N ILE A 217 -12.65 24.30 11.44
CA ILE A 217 -11.39 24.98 11.80
C ILE A 217 -10.53 25.10 10.53
N LYS A 218 -10.16 26.32 10.16
CA LYS A 218 -9.26 26.60 9.04
C LYS A 218 -8.00 27.29 9.56
N ILE A 219 -6.85 26.72 9.27
CA ILE A 219 -5.53 27.22 9.63
C ILE A 219 -4.78 27.48 8.33
N GLU A 220 -4.31 28.70 8.07
CA GLU A 220 -3.68 29.03 6.78
C GLU A 220 -2.20 28.61 6.68
N LYS A 221 -1.53 28.42 7.82
CA LYS A 221 -0.14 27.94 7.88
C LYS A 221 -0.06 26.53 8.47
N ASP A 222 0.90 26.30 9.37
CA ASP A 222 1.16 25.00 9.97
C ASP A 222 0.31 24.77 11.23
N LEU A 223 0.06 23.50 11.55
CA LEU A 223 -0.54 23.03 12.80
C LEU A 223 0.51 22.27 13.63
N PHE A 224 0.56 22.54 14.93
CA PHE A 224 1.38 21.82 15.89
C PHE A 224 0.50 21.34 17.05
N SER A 225 0.61 20.06 17.44
CA SER A 225 0.03 19.51 18.67
C SER A 225 1.12 18.89 19.52
N ASP A 226 1.25 19.35 20.77
CA ASP A 226 2.21 18.79 21.74
C ASP A 226 1.60 17.61 22.52
N GLU A 227 0.28 17.56 22.64
CA GLU A 227 -0.48 16.50 23.30
C GLU A 227 -1.52 15.90 22.32
N GLU A 228 -2.32 14.95 22.81
CA GLU A 228 -3.42 14.25 22.13
C GLU A 228 -4.32 15.20 21.30
N PHE A 229 -4.57 14.81 20.04
CA PHE A 229 -5.43 15.53 19.10
C PHE A 229 -6.67 14.69 18.78
N GLU A 230 -7.71 14.87 19.59
CA GLU A 230 -8.98 14.15 19.43
C GLU A 230 -10.01 15.04 18.72
N THR A 231 -10.73 14.49 17.74
CA THR A 231 -11.83 15.18 17.05
C THR A 231 -13.14 14.42 17.17
N GLU A 232 -14.21 15.16 17.45
CA GLU A 232 -15.55 14.59 17.60
C GLU A 232 -16.29 14.44 16.27
N GLU A 233 -17.51 13.90 16.39
CA GLU A 233 -18.48 13.78 15.31
C GLU A 233 -18.59 15.06 14.45
N HIS A 234 -18.33 14.88 13.15
CA HIS A 234 -18.48 15.88 12.10
C HIS A 234 -17.58 17.13 12.18
N TRP A 235 -16.41 17.02 12.80
CA TRP A 235 -15.41 18.09 12.73
C TRP A 235 -14.77 18.17 11.35
N SER A 236 -14.49 19.38 10.88
CA SER A 236 -13.76 19.60 9.64
C SER A 236 -12.61 20.58 9.89
N ILE A 237 -11.40 20.06 9.85
CA ILE A 237 -10.16 20.80 10.08
C ILE A 237 -9.36 20.85 8.77
N LEU A 238 -8.98 22.06 8.35
CA LEU A 238 -8.18 22.31 7.16
C LEU A 238 -6.90 23.05 7.54
N VAL A 239 -5.75 22.41 7.31
CA VAL A 239 -4.40 22.96 7.53
C VAL A 239 -3.79 23.34 6.17
N GLY A 240 -3.58 24.63 5.96
CA GLY A 240 -3.12 25.22 4.71
C GLY A 240 -1.67 24.89 4.35
N LYS A 241 -0.86 24.48 5.33
CA LYS A 241 0.49 23.95 5.12
C LYS A 241 0.67 22.57 5.73
N SER A 242 1.70 22.38 6.57
CA SER A 242 2.07 21.10 7.16
C SER A 242 1.51 20.97 8.58
N ALA A 243 1.41 19.75 9.10
CA ALA A 243 1.01 19.50 10.48
C ALA A 243 2.02 18.58 11.19
N ILE A 244 2.22 18.81 12.48
CA ILE A 244 3.03 17.96 13.36
C ILE A 244 2.21 17.59 14.58
N PHE A 245 2.19 16.30 14.90
CA PHE A 245 1.56 15.72 16.08
C PHE A 245 2.63 14.94 16.86
N HIS A 246 2.81 15.30 18.14
CA HIS A 246 3.77 14.63 19.02
C HIS A 246 3.14 13.48 19.81
N GLU A 247 1.82 13.43 19.91
CA GLU A 247 1.08 12.33 20.53
C GLU A 247 0.03 11.78 19.56
N GLU A 248 -0.89 11.01 20.13
CA GLU A 248 -2.05 10.39 19.52
C GLU A 248 -2.95 11.38 18.76
N VAL A 249 -3.54 10.87 17.67
CA VAL A 249 -4.46 11.61 16.79
C VAL A 249 -5.69 10.76 16.51
N ASP A 250 -6.80 11.14 17.13
CA ASP A 250 -8.05 10.38 17.07
C ASP A 250 -9.09 11.14 16.27
N LEU A 251 -9.50 10.53 15.16
CA LEU A 251 -10.51 11.09 14.28
C LEU A 251 -11.79 10.26 14.37
N GLU A 252 -12.82 10.82 15.01
CA GLU A 252 -14.09 10.11 15.20
C GLU A 252 -15.18 10.47 14.18
N ASP A 253 -16.24 9.65 14.13
CA ASP A 253 -17.55 9.86 13.48
C ASP A 253 -17.66 10.94 12.37
N HIS A 254 -17.27 10.57 11.15
CA HIS A 254 -17.28 11.45 9.97
C HIS A 254 -16.50 12.76 10.14
N SER A 255 -15.57 12.85 11.09
CA SER A 255 -14.60 13.93 11.15
C SER A 255 -13.68 13.92 9.94
N ARG A 256 -13.05 15.06 9.68
CA ARG A 256 -12.20 15.27 8.52
C ARG A 256 -11.04 16.17 8.89
N LEU A 257 -9.83 15.64 8.81
CA LEU A 257 -8.59 16.40 8.88
C LEU A 257 -7.94 16.44 7.49
N GLU A 258 -7.81 17.62 6.90
CA GLU A 258 -7.14 17.84 5.62
C GLU A 258 -5.89 18.71 5.78
N ILE A 259 -4.73 18.20 5.34
CA ILE A 259 -3.42 18.85 5.41
C ILE A 259 -2.91 19.05 3.97
N ILE A 260 -2.71 20.30 3.58
CA ILE A 260 -2.36 20.68 2.19
C ILE A 260 -0.89 20.40 1.85
N GLU A 261 -0.01 20.33 2.84
CA GLU A 261 1.38 19.92 2.63
C GLU A 261 1.68 18.57 3.26
N ASN A 262 2.67 18.49 4.15
CA ASN A 262 3.13 17.24 4.72
C ASN A 262 2.56 17.06 6.13
N ALA A 263 2.35 15.82 6.54
CA ALA A 263 1.97 15.48 7.91
C ALA A 263 3.07 14.66 8.57
N PHE A 264 3.35 14.97 9.83
CA PHE A 264 4.36 14.29 10.64
C PHE A 264 3.72 13.88 11.97
N PHE A 265 3.57 12.59 12.20
CA PHE A 265 3.10 11.99 13.46
C PHE A 265 4.33 11.34 14.09
N ILE A 266 4.94 12.00 15.07
CA ILE A 266 6.36 11.75 15.41
C ILE A 266 6.58 11.10 16.78
N GLY A 267 5.62 11.12 17.68
CA GLY A 267 5.81 10.67 19.07
C GLY A 267 6.58 11.67 19.91
N LYS A 268 6.43 11.55 21.24
CA LYS A 268 7.23 12.30 22.20
C LYS A 268 8.64 11.71 22.24
N GLU A 269 9.66 12.59 22.20
CA GLU A 269 11.04 12.13 22.28
C GLU A 269 11.34 11.50 23.65
N GLY A 270 11.71 10.21 23.66
CA GLY A 270 12.26 9.55 24.83
C GLY A 270 11.27 8.73 25.66
N GLU A 271 10.01 8.71 25.27
CA GLU A 271 9.04 7.71 25.71
C GLU A 271 9.08 6.51 24.74
N ASP A 272 8.64 5.34 25.20
CA ASP A 272 8.48 4.19 24.30
C ASP A 272 7.52 4.68 23.20
N ASN A 273 7.98 4.69 21.94
CA ASN A 273 7.31 5.40 20.82
C ASN A 273 5.94 4.81 20.42
N ASP A 274 5.28 4.12 21.33
CA ASP A 274 3.96 3.56 21.19
C ASP A 274 2.89 4.65 21.43
N ASP A 275 3.27 5.84 21.95
CA ASP A 275 2.34 6.95 22.23
C ASP A 275 1.96 7.84 21.02
N ALA A 276 2.50 7.58 19.81
CA ALA A 276 2.12 8.33 18.59
C ALA A 276 1.22 7.50 17.69
N GLU A 277 0.06 7.19 18.20
CA GLU A 277 -0.97 6.46 17.51
C GLU A 277 -1.79 7.38 16.60
N VAL A 278 -2.31 6.84 15.50
CA VAL A 278 -3.28 7.53 14.66
C VAL A 278 -4.48 6.63 14.50
N GLU A 279 -5.56 6.97 15.18
CA GLU A 279 -6.81 6.22 15.16
C GLU A 279 -7.87 6.92 14.30
N LEU A 280 -8.49 6.16 13.40
CA LEU A 280 -9.59 6.65 12.58
C LEU A 280 -10.80 5.74 12.71
N GLU A 281 -11.89 6.28 13.23
CA GLU A 281 -13.14 5.56 13.42
C GLU A 281 -14.27 6.01 12.48
N LYS A 282 -15.37 5.23 12.42
CA LYS A 282 -16.71 5.68 11.98
C LYS A 282 -16.74 6.63 10.74
N LYS A 283 -16.03 6.26 9.67
CA LYS A 283 -15.92 7.03 8.39
C LYS A 283 -15.19 8.37 8.48
N ALA A 284 -14.38 8.57 9.51
CA ALA A 284 -13.43 9.66 9.58
C ALA A 284 -12.47 9.64 8.39
N LYS A 285 -11.95 10.83 8.05
CA LYS A 285 -11.09 11.02 6.87
C LYS A 285 -9.84 11.83 7.23
N LEU A 286 -8.68 11.23 7.02
CA LEU A 286 -7.39 11.90 7.04
C LEU A 286 -6.90 12.10 5.60
N ILE A 287 -6.76 13.35 5.15
CA ILE A 287 -6.34 13.68 3.78
C ILE A 287 -5.06 14.51 3.80
N ILE A 288 -4.01 14.01 3.18
CA ILE A 288 -2.67 14.63 3.15
C ILE A 288 -2.27 14.81 1.68
N ARG A 289 -2.16 16.07 1.23
CA ARG A 289 -1.94 16.39 -0.20
C ARG A 289 -0.47 16.30 -0.64
N LYS A 290 0.47 16.15 0.30
CA LYS A 290 1.86 15.76 -0.01
C LYS A 290 2.20 14.47 0.74
N SER A 291 3.36 14.42 1.42
CA SER A 291 3.83 13.19 2.04
C SER A 291 3.41 13.10 3.50
N ALA A 292 3.21 11.88 3.98
CA ALA A 292 2.87 11.57 5.35
C ALA A 292 3.96 10.71 5.98
N PHE A 293 4.28 10.98 7.23
CA PHE A 293 5.23 10.21 8.03
C PHE A 293 4.59 9.85 9.36
N PHE A 294 4.31 8.56 9.55
CA PHE A 294 3.74 7.96 10.76
C PHE A 294 4.84 7.23 11.49
N HIS A 295 5.18 7.73 12.67
CA HIS A 295 6.24 7.16 13.50
C HIS A 295 5.73 6.06 14.43
N GLY A 296 4.58 6.23 15.05
CA GLY A 296 3.91 5.19 15.84
C GLY A 296 2.92 4.37 15.01
N ASP A 297 2.04 3.67 15.71
CA ASP A 297 1.05 2.76 15.14
C ASP A 297 -0.09 3.53 14.45
N VAL A 298 -0.76 2.88 13.50
CA VAL A 298 -1.87 3.47 12.77
C VAL A 298 -3.00 2.46 12.70
N GLU A 299 -4.13 2.81 13.30
CA GLU A 299 -5.32 1.98 13.36
C GLU A 299 -6.47 2.64 12.61
N VAL A 300 -7.05 1.92 11.64
CA VAL A 300 -8.12 2.47 10.80
C VAL A 300 -9.29 1.50 10.73
N GLY A 301 -10.40 1.91 11.33
CA GLY A 301 -11.67 1.22 11.26
C GLY A 301 -11.97 0.25 12.40
N GLU A 302 -11.55 0.57 13.63
CA GLU A 302 -11.79 -0.28 14.82
C GLU A 302 -13.31 -0.50 15.10
N ASP A 303 -14.18 0.39 14.63
CA ASP A 303 -15.56 0.47 15.10
C ASP A 303 -16.66 -0.05 14.12
N ASP A 304 -17.81 -0.49 14.64
CA ASP A 304 -18.80 -1.39 13.97
C ASP A 304 -19.49 -0.90 12.67
N ASN A 305 -19.10 0.25 12.12
CA ASN A 305 -19.64 0.81 10.88
C ASN A 305 -18.57 1.40 9.94
N ALA A 306 -17.33 0.91 10.02
CA ALA A 306 -16.22 1.61 9.41
C ALA A 306 -16.22 1.63 7.86
N GLY A 307 -15.65 2.73 7.40
CA GLY A 307 -15.36 3.14 6.03
C GLY A 307 -14.44 4.36 6.14
N ALA A 308 -13.57 4.32 7.14
CA ALA A 308 -12.60 5.35 7.45
C ALA A 308 -11.52 5.34 6.37
N GLU A 309 -10.97 6.51 6.08
CA GLU A 309 -10.12 6.70 4.91
C GLU A 309 -8.88 7.52 5.27
N ILE A 310 -7.70 6.97 4.99
CA ILE A 310 -6.45 7.73 4.90
C ILE A 310 -6.11 7.93 3.43
N LYS A 311 -5.95 9.18 3.00
CA LYS A 311 -5.56 9.52 1.63
C LYS A 311 -4.31 10.38 1.61
N ILE A 312 -3.26 9.88 0.96
CA ILE A 312 -1.94 10.51 0.84
C ILE A 312 -1.62 10.70 -0.66
N GLU A 313 -1.53 11.94 -1.12
CA GLU A 313 -1.22 12.24 -2.54
C GLU A 313 0.29 12.19 -2.85
N GLY A 314 1.12 12.25 -1.82
CA GLY A 314 2.57 12.05 -1.90
C GLY A 314 2.98 10.64 -1.49
N ASN A 315 4.13 10.54 -0.81
CA ASN A 315 4.62 9.28 -0.27
C ASN A 315 4.04 9.06 1.13
N GLY A 316 3.64 7.83 1.44
CA GLY A 316 3.26 7.41 2.78
C GLY A 316 4.37 6.59 3.42
N THR A 317 4.78 6.93 4.64
CA THR A 317 5.76 6.16 5.42
C THR A 317 5.16 5.77 6.76
N PHE A 318 5.13 4.47 7.04
CA PHE A 318 4.61 3.86 8.26
C PHE A 318 5.76 3.13 8.94
N ASN A 319 6.25 3.66 10.06
CA ASN A 319 7.44 3.11 10.72
C ASN A 319 7.13 1.93 11.64
N LYS A 320 5.93 1.92 12.22
CA LYS A 320 5.41 0.86 13.08
C LYS A 320 4.22 0.20 12.40
N ASP A 321 3.31 -0.35 13.18
CA ASP A 321 2.29 -1.26 12.69
C ASP A 321 1.16 -0.46 12.02
N LEU A 322 0.54 -1.07 11.01
CA LEU A 322 -0.62 -0.51 10.34
C LEU A 322 -1.72 -1.57 10.36
N VAL A 323 -2.77 -1.27 11.12
CA VAL A 323 -3.95 -2.11 11.32
C VAL A 323 -5.12 -1.49 10.56
N LEU A 324 -5.70 -2.25 9.64
CA LEU A 324 -6.82 -1.82 8.82
C LEU A 324 -7.97 -2.80 8.95
N ASP A 325 -9.12 -2.33 9.41
CA ASP A 325 -10.29 -3.16 9.60
C ASP A 325 -11.58 -2.58 8.98
N LYS A 326 -12.62 -3.42 8.89
CA LYS A 326 -14.02 -3.07 8.59
C LYS A 326 -14.19 -2.15 7.38
N ASN A 327 -13.68 -2.53 6.21
CA ASN A 327 -13.76 -1.76 4.95
C ASN A 327 -13.03 -0.40 4.98
N SER A 328 -12.08 -0.19 5.89
CA SER A 328 -11.21 0.98 5.84
C SER A 328 -10.33 1.00 4.58
N GLU A 329 -9.95 2.19 4.13
CA GLU A 329 -9.15 2.34 2.92
C GLU A 329 -7.96 3.28 3.14
N VAL A 330 -6.77 2.84 2.75
CA VAL A 330 -5.57 3.68 2.65
C VAL A 330 -5.21 3.86 1.18
N PHE A 331 -5.11 5.11 0.73
CA PHE A 331 -4.72 5.48 -0.63
C PHE A 331 -3.40 6.26 -0.63
N ILE A 332 -2.40 5.79 -1.39
CA ILE A 332 -1.10 6.43 -1.54
C ILE A 332 -0.80 6.65 -3.02
N THR A 333 -0.79 7.89 -3.47
CA THR A 333 -0.66 8.21 -4.91
C THR A 333 0.79 8.12 -5.41
N GLN A 334 1.78 8.21 -4.51
CA GLN A 334 3.18 7.91 -4.82
C GLN A 334 3.62 6.61 -4.15
N ASN A 335 4.78 6.61 -3.50
CA ASN A 335 5.37 5.40 -2.95
C ASN A 335 4.89 5.15 -1.52
N GLY A 336 4.65 3.89 -1.18
CA GLY A 336 4.36 3.43 0.17
C GLY A 336 5.55 2.74 0.81
N PHE A 337 5.91 3.12 2.03
CA PHE A 337 6.98 2.50 2.81
C PHE A 337 6.41 1.99 4.13
N PHE A 338 6.48 0.68 4.36
CA PHE A 338 5.92 0.01 5.53
C PHE A 338 7.04 -0.73 6.25
N TYR A 339 7.34 -0.32 7.48
CA TYR A 339 8.46 -0.84 8.26
C TYR A 339 8.05 -1.69 9.47
N GLY A 340 6.80 -1.59 9.94
CA GLY A 340 6.23 -2.46 10.97
C GLY A 340 5.39 -3.60 10.40
N ALA A 341 4.59 -4.20 11.27
CA ALA A 341 3.59 -5.21 10.94
C ALA A 341 2.45 -4.63 10.10
N LEU A 342 1.74 -5.51 9.40
CA LEU A 342 0.56 -5.18 8.62
C LEU A 342 -0.54 -6.16 8.98
N GLU A 343 -1.64 -5.62 9.50
CA GLU A 343 -2.86 -6.34 9.76
C GLU A 343 -3.97 -5.72 8.91
N ILE A 344 -4.56 -6.49 7.99
CA ILE A 344 -5.59 -6.00 7.08
C ILE A 344 -6.73 -6.99 7.07
N GLU A 345 -7.86 -6.62 7.66
CA GLU A 345 -9.00 -7.49 7.88
C GLU A 345 -10.30 -6.94 7.26
N ASN A 346 -11.37 -7.75 7.33
CA ASN A 346 -12.77 -7.39 7.03
C ASN A 346 -12.99 -6.44 5.82
N ASN A 347 -12.42 -6.82 4.66
CA ASN A 347 -12.47 -6.09 3.38
C ASN A 347 -11.76 -4.72 3.36
N ALA A 348 -10.92 -4.41 4.34
CA ALA A 348 -10.07 -3.24 4.29
C ALA A 348 -9.05 -3.33 3.14
N SER A 349 -8.55 -2.17 2.70
CA SER A 349 -7.63 -2.13 1.56
C SER A 349 -6.57 -1.04 1.59
N ILE A 350 -5.41 -1.36 1.01
CA ILE A 350 -4.34 -0.41 0.71
C ILE A 350 -4.19 -0.31 -0.80
N ASN A 351 -4.14 0.91 -1.35
CA ASN A 351 -3.95 1.18 -2.77
C ASN A 351 -2.75 2.12 -2.97
N ILE A 352 -1.73 1.66 -3.71
CA ILE A 352 -0.48 2.37 -3.94
C ILE A 352 -0.23 2.49 -5.45
N PHE A 353 -0.11 3.72 -5.95
CA PHE A 353 -0.04 3.99 -7.40
C PHE A 353 1.39 4.06 -7.95
N GLN A 354 2.41 3.98 -7.09
CA GLN A 354 3.81 3.83 -7.49
C GLN A 354 4.42 2.62 -6.75
N ASP A 355 5.67 2.73 -6.32
CA ASP A 355 6.39 1.62 -5.71
C ASP A 355 5.99 1.43 -4.25
N ALA A 356 6.01 0.18 -3.79
CA ALA A 356 5.79 -0.17 -2.41
C ALA A 356 6.99 -0.91 -1.84
N LYS A 357 7.44 -0.49 -0.66
CA LYS A 357 8.52 -1.15 0.07
C LYS A 357 8.01 -1.61 1.43
N PHE A 358 8.09 -2.91 1.63
CA PHE A 358 7.77 -3.60 2.86
C PHE A 358 9.08 -4.07 3.49
N LYS A 359 9.30 -3.76 4.76
CA LYS A 359 10.42 -4.34 5.50
C LYS A 359 10.01 -5.73 5.90
N LYS A 360 10.77 -6.75 5.49
CA LYS A 360 10.49 -8.14 5.86
C LYS A 360 10.34 -8.27 7.39
N THR A 361 9.10 -8.47 7.82
CA THR A 361 8.71 -8.95 9.15
C THR A 361 8.05 -10.31 8.97
N ASP A 362 8.00 -11.12 10.02
CA ASP A 362 7.28 -12.40 10.00
C ASP A 362 5.80 -12.22 10.42
N ASP A 363 5.38 -10.96 10.64
CA ASP A 363 4.14 -10.56 11.31
C ASP A 363 3.21 -9.82 10.33
N TYR A 364 2.80 -10.51 9.26
CA TYR A 364 1.79 -9.99 8.34
C TYR A 364 0.54 -10.86 8.39
N ASP A 365 -0.60 -10.26 8.73
CA ASP A 365 -1.91 -10.90 8.67
C ASP A 365 -2.80 -10.15 7.66
N ILE A 366 -2.89 -10.68 6.44
CA ILE A 366 -3.52 -10.01 5.30
C ILE A 366 -4.73 -10.83 4.83
N ALA A 367 -5.88 -10.58 5.45
CA ALA A 367 -7.18 -11.05 4.99
C ALA A 367 -7.86 -10.12 3.97
N GLY A 368 -7.47 -8.83 3.95
CA GLY A 368 -7.97 -7.78 3.08
C GLY A 368 -7.30 -7.71 1.69
N THR A 369 -7.14 -6.51 1.15
CA THR A 369 -6.55 -6.30 -0.19
C THR A 369 -5.47 -5.24 -0.19
N ILE A 370 -4.28 -5.58 -0.69
CA ILE A 370 -3.24 -4.61 -1.04
C ILE A 370 -3.14 -4.55 -2.57
N CYS A 371 -3.18 -3.36 -3.14
CA CYS A 371 -2.99 -3.10 -4.57
C CYS A 371 -1.79 -2.16 -4.75
N VAL A 372 -0.82 -2.58 -5.57
CA VAL A 372 0.36 -1.78 -5.91
C VAL A 372 0.51 -1.76 -7.43
N GLU A 373 0.57 -0.57 -8.04
CA GLU A 373 0.76 -0.42 -9.48
C GLU A 373 2.24 -0.49 -9.91
N GLY A 374 3.16 -0.05 -9.04
CA GLY A 374 4.61 -0.03 -9.28
C GLY A 374 5.35 -1.28 -8.81
N GLU A 375 6.65 -1.11 -8.51
CA GLU A 375 7.49 -2.21 -8.01
C GLU A 375 7.23 -2.50 -6.54
N VAL A 376 7.24 -3.78 -6.17
CA VAL A 376 7.12 -4.23 -4.78
C VAL A 376 8.46 -4.78 -4.29
N SER A 377 8.98 -4.25 -3.18
CA SER A 377 10.22 -4.69 -2.55
C SER A 377 10.00 -5.12 -1.09
N PRO A 378 10.50 -6.28 -0.66
CA PRO A 378 11.18 -7.28 -1.47
C PRO A 378 10.19 -7.99 -2.40
N SER A 379 10.66 -8.45 -3.56
CA SER A 379 9.81 -9.02 -4.61
C SER A 379 9.09 -10.32 -4.21
N ASN A 380 9.55 -11.00 -3.17
CA ASN A 380 8.87 -12.19 -2.63
C ASN A 380 7.56 -11.86 -1.90
N PHE A 381 7.29 -10.59 -1.56
CA PHE A 381 6.02 -10.15 -0.97
C PHE A 381 4.85 -10.21 -1.99
N ILE A 382 5.14 -10.35 -3.28
CA ILE A 382 4.15 -10.36 -4.37
C ILE A 382 3.14 -11.52 -4.27
N TYR A 383 3.50 -12.65 -3.64
CA TYR A 383 2.64 -13.84 -3.59
C TYR A 383 1.38 -13.65 -2.73
N GLU A 384 1.41 -12.76 -1.74
CA GLU A 384 0.25 -12.44 -0.88
C GLU A 384 -0.55 -11.24 -1.39
N VAL A 385 0.11 -10.30 -2.08
CA VAL A 385 -0.47 -9.03 -2.56
C VAL A 385 -1.24 -9.17 -3.89
N SER A 386 -1.06 -10.26 -4.65
CA SER A 386 -1.57 -10.36 -6.03
C SER A 386 -3.08 -10.67 -6.19
N LYS A 387 -3.97 -10.02 -5.42
CA LYS A 387 -5.38 -9.90 -5.82
C LYS A 387 -5.53 -8.67 -6.72
N LYS A 388 -5.47 -8.92 -8.04
CA LYS A 388 -5.71 -7.97 -9.15
C LYS A 388 -6.37 -6.65 -8.69
N CYS A 389 -5.63 -5.55 -8.78
CA CYS A 389 -6.19 -4.20 -8.80
C CYS A 389 -7.33 -4.19 -9.83
N LYS A 390 -8.58 -4.26 -9.37
CA LYS A 390 -9.71 -4.03 -10.25
C LYS A 390 -9.68 -2.54 -10.51
N ASN A 391 -9.50 -2.14 -11.76
CA ASN A 391 -9.72 -0.77 -12.21
C ASN A 391 -11.09 -0.31 -11.66
N LYS A 392 -11.08 0.43 -10.53
CA LYS A 392 -12.26 1.05 -9.93
C LYS A 392 -12.45 2.42 -10.57
#